data_AF-A0A0F9N1G5-F1
#
_entry.id   AF-A0A0F9N1G5-F1
#
_cell.length_a   1.000
_cell.length_b   1.000
_cell.length_c   1.000
_cell.angle_alpha   90.00
_cell.angle_beta   90.00
_cell.angle_gamma   90.00
#
_symmetry.space_group_name_H-M   'P 1'
#
loop_
_entity.id
_entity.type
_entity.pdbx_description
1 polymer ?
#
loop_
_entity_poly.entity_id
_entity_poly.type
_entity_poly.pdbx_seq_one_letter_code
_entity_poly.pdbx_strand_id
1 'polypeptide(L)' 'MSTPITVQNKVHLLQEEIGQIQIENSILLNAVRAAYRKHHLSDNSIGWEELSDILFDALCQSMGLDGYQEWRDSLKGKE' A
#
# COMPACT_ATOMS: atom_id res chain seq x y z
N MET A 1 34.55 -14.78 21.88
CA MET A 1 34.05 -13.50 21.35
C MET A 1 33.32 -13.82 20.05
N SER A 2 31.99 -13.95 20.05
CA SER A 2 31.21 -14.48 18.91
C SER A 2 30.02 -13.59 18.52
N THR A 3 30.19 -12.28 18.65
CA THR A 3 29.15 -11.25 18.45
C THR A 3 29.03 -10.61 17.04
N PRO A 4 29.94 -10.76 16.05
CA PRO A 4 29.81 -10.05 14.77
C PRO A 4 28.65 -10.55 13.87
N ILE A 5 28.47 -11.86 13.77
CA ILE A 5 27.54 -12.49 12.80
C ILE A 5 26.08 -12.17 13.15
N THR A 6 25.74 -12.21 14.44
CA THR A 6 24.37 -11.92 14.92
C THR A 6 23.97 -10.47 14.66
N VAL A 7 24.91 -9.53 14.67
CA VAL A 7 24.63 -8.12 14.37
C VAL A 7 24.43 -7.91 12.88
N GLN A 8 25.27 -8.51 12.03
CA GLN A 8 25.13 -8.44 10.57
C GLN A 8 23.79 -9.01 10.08
N ASN A 9 23.36 -10.14 10.64
CA ASN A 9 22.06 -10.74 10.29
C ASN A 9 20.88 -9.83 10.66
N LYS A 10 20.93 -9.17 11.82
CA LYS A 10 19.88 -8.20 12.21
C LYS A 10 19.85 -6.98 11.29
N VAL A 11 21.01 -6.46 10.90
CA VAL A 11 21.09 -5.33 9.97
C VAL A 11 20.49 -5.69 8.61
N HIS A 12 20.75 -6.91 8.12
CA HIS A 12 20.18 -7.38 6.86
C HIS A 12 18.65 -7.44 6.90
N LEU A 13 18.07 -8.06 7.93
CA LEU A 13 16.61 -8.15 8.09
C LEU A 13 15.97 -6.76 8.17
N LEU A 14 16.58 -5.83 8.90
CA LEU A 14 16.09 -4.44 8.98
C LEU A 14 16.15 -3.73 7.62
N GLN A 15 17.15 -4.01 6.79
CA GLN A 15 17.22 -3.44 5.44
C GLN A 15 16.10 -3.97 4.55
N GLU A 16 15.76 -5.26 4.67
CA GLU A 16 14.61 -5.85 3.96
C GLU A 16 13.29 -5.23 4.40
N GLU A 17 13.07 -5.10 5.71
CA GLU A 17 11.89 -4.44 6.27
C GLU A 17 11.76 -2.97 5.79
N ILE A 18 12.86 -2.21 5.81
CA ILE A 18 12.89 -0.84 5.30
C ILE A 18 12.56 -0.80 3.80
N GLY A 19 13.14 -1.72 3.02
CA GLY A 19 12.85 -1.82 1.58
C GLY A 19 11.37 -2.08 1.31
N GLN A 20 10.77 -3.00 2.08
CA GLN A 20 9.35 -3.32 1.98
C GLN A 20 8.46 -2.11 2.34
N ILE A 21 8.78 -1.40 3.42
CA ILE A 21 8.05 -0.18 3.83
C ILE A 21 8.15 0.91 2.76
N GLN A 22 9.31 1.06 2.10
CA GLN A 22 9.48 2.02 1.01
C GLN A 22 8.61 1.67 -0.20
N ILE A 23 8.52 0.38 -0.54
CA ILE A 23 7.65 -0.11 -1.63
C ILE A 23 6.18 0.21 -1.32
N GLU A 24 5.70 -0.16 -0.14
CA GLU A 24 4.31 0.08 0.29
C GLU A 24 3.94 1.58 0.26
N ASN A 25 4.81 2.43 0.79
CA ASN A 25 4.60 3.88 0.74
C ASN A 25 4.55 4.43 -0.68
N SER A 26 5.38 3.91 -1.59
CA SER A 26 5.38 4.35 -2.99
C SER A 26 4.06 4.00 -3.69
N ILE A 27 3.49 2.83 -3.39
CA ILE A 27 2.25 2.33 -3.98
C ILE A 27 1.05 3.15 -3.48
N LEU A 28 0.96 3.39 -2.16
CA LEU A 28 -0.04 4.28 -1.58
C LEU A 28 0.03 5.69 -2.18
N LEU A 29 1.24 6.26 -2.28
CA LEU A 29 1.43 7.59 -2.85
C LEU A 29 0.99 7.66 -4.32
N ASN A 30 1.29 6.64 -5.10
CA ASN A 30 0.87 6.57 -6.51
C ASN A 30 -0.65 6.44 -6.65
N ALA A 31 -1.29 5.63 -5.80
CA ALA A 31 -2.74 5.47 -5.79
C ALA A 31 -3.46 6.78 -5.45
N VAL A 32 -2.98 7.50 -4.43
CA VAL A 32 -3.52 8.82 -4.06
C VAL A 32 -3.31 9.85 -5.18
N ARG A 33 -2.16 9.84 -5.86
CA ARG A 33 -1.91 10.71 -7.02
C ARG A 33 -2.84 10.39 -8.19
N ALA A 34 -3.10 9.11 -8.48
CA ALA A 34 -4.04 8.69 -9.52
C ALA A 34 -5.46 9.16 -9.19
N ALA A 35 -5.90 8.99 -7.95
CA ALA A 35 -7.20 9.49 -7.48
C ALA A 35 -7.33 11.00 -7.63
N TYR A 36 -6.31 11.76 -7.22
CA TYR A 36 -6.30 13.22 -7.38
C TYR A 36 -6.36 13.64 -8.85
N ARG A 37 -5.54 13.03 -9.72
CA ARG A 37 -5.56 13.29 -11.16
C ARG A 37 -6.94 13.04 -11.76
N LYS A 38 -7.55 11.91 -11.43
CA LYS A 38 -8.85 11.54 -11.98
C LYS A 38 -9.98 12.43 -11.46
N HIS A 39 -10.09 12.59 -10.14
CA HIS A 39 -11.20 13.31 -9.52
C HIS A 39 -11.07 14.83 -9.63
N HIS A 40 -9.89 15.38 -9.38
CA HIS A 40 -9.70 16.83 -9.28
C HIS A 40 -9.29 17.45 -10.62
N LEU A 41 -8.40 16.79 -11.35
CA LEU A 41 -7.89 17.32 -12.63
C LEU A 41 -8.67 16.82 -13.85
N SER A 42 -9.69 15.98 -13.65
CA SER A 42 -10.49 15.37 -14.72
C SER A 42 -9.61 14.67 -15.77
N ASP A 43 -8.54 14.01 -15.32
CA ASP A 43 -7.61 13.31 -16.18
C ASP A 43 -8.29 12.11 -16.84
N ASN A 44 -8.51 12.20 -18.16
CA ASN A 44 -9.15 11.15 -18.95
C ASN A 44 -8.19 10.03 -19.38
N SER A 45 -6.89 10.15 -19.09
CA SER A 45 -5.93 9.08 -19.36
C SER A 45 -6.05 7.90 -18.41
N ILE A 46 -6.69 8.10 -17.25
CA ILE A 46 -6.93 7.05 -16.24
C ILE A 46 -8.41 6.67 -16.29
N GLY A 47 -8.71 5.39 -16.51
CA GLY A 47 -10.08 4.87 -16.44
C GLY A 47 -10.63 4.89 -15.01
N TRP A 48 -11.96 4.95 -14.83
CA TRP A 48 -12.55 4.78 -13.49
C TRP A 48 -12.33 3.36 -12.95
N GLU A 49 -12.41 2.35 -13.82
CA GLU A 49 -12.11 0.95 -13.48
C GLU A 49 -10.63 0.79 -13.13
N GLU A 50 -9.73 1.31 -13.97
CA GLU A 50 -8.29 1.32 -13.72
C GLU A 50 -7.94 2.00 -12.39
N LEU A 51 -8.56 3.14 -12.07
CA LEU A 51 -8.37 3.79 -10.78
C LEU A 51 -8.86 2.91 -9.61
N SER A 52 -10.00 2.23 -9.78
CA SER A 52 -10.55 1.33 -8.78
C SER A 52 -9.58 0.18 -8.48
N ASP A 53 -8.98 -0.40 -9.52
CA ASP A 53 -8.00 -1.48 -9.38
C ASP A 53 -6.74 -0.98 -8.65
N ILE A 54 -6.20 0.18 -9.05
CA ILE A 54 -5.04 0.81 -8.38
C ILE A 54 -5.30 1.04 -6.89
N LEU A 55 -6.49 1.54 -6.55
CA LEU A 55 -6.87 1.81 -5.16
C LEU A 55 -7.07 0.51 -4.38
N PHE A 56 -7.72 -0.49 -4.99
CA PHE A 56 -7.92 -1.80 -4.37
C PHE A 56 -6.59 -2.48 -4.05
N ASP A 57 -5.66 -2.52 -5.01
CA ASP A 57 -4.34 -3.13 -4.84
C ASP A 57 -3.55 -2.42 -3.73
N ALA A 58 -3.53 -1.08 -3.73
CA ALA A 58 -2.84 -0.29 -2.72
C ALA A 58 -3.42 -0.51 -1.31
N LEU A 59 -4.73 -0.62 -1.19
CA LEU A 59 -5.39 -0.91 0.09
C LEU A 59 -5.04 -2.33 0.56
N CYS A 60 -5.26 -3.35 -0.28
CA CYS A 60 -4.97 -4.74 0.07
C CYS A 60 -3.50 -4.95 0.44
N GLN A 61 -2.57 -4.27 -0.23
CA GLN A 61 -1.17 -4.35 0.12
C GLN A 61 -0.85 -3.68 1.46
N SER A 62 -1.50 -2.55 1.77
CA SER A 62 -1.23 -1.81 3.00
C SER A 62 -1.86 -2.41 4.26
N MET A 63 -3.02 -3.04 4.15
CA MET A 63 -3.76 -3.56 5.32
C MET A 63 -4.00 -5.08 5.30
N GLY A 64 -3.53 -5.75 4.25
CA GLY A 64 -3.86 -7.15 3.99
C GLY A 64 -5.28 -7.33 3.45
N LEU A 65 -5.52 -8.50 2.87
CA LEU A 65 -6.82 -8.86 2.29
C LEU A 65 -7.93 -8.90 3.37
N ASP A 66 -7.60 -9.47 4.53
CA ASP A 66 -8.53 -9.59 5.67
C ASP A 66 -8.87 -8.21 6.24
N GLY A 67 -7.86 -7.35 6.43
CA GLY A 67 -8.08 -5.98 6.88
C GLY A 67 -8.92 -5.16 5.90
N TYR A 68 -8.72 -5.35 4.60
CA TYR A 68 -9.55 -4.73 3.58
C TYR A 68 -11.00 -5.23 3.66
N GLN A 69 -11.19 -6.53 3.83
CA GLN A 69 -12.51 -7.14 3.94
C GLN A 69 -13.26 -6.61 5.18
N GLU A 70 -12.61 -6.58 6.34
CA GLU A 70 -13.17 -6.03 7.58
C GLU A 70 -13.55 -4.55 7.43
N TRP A 71 -12.65 -3.73 6.88
CA TRP A 71 -12.92 -2.33 6.62
C TRP A 71 -14.11 -2.17 5.67
N ARG A 72 -14.13 -2.92 4.56
CA ARG A 72 -15.22 -2.88 3.58
C ARG A 72 -16.57 -3.27 4.20
N ASP A 73 -16.60 -4.30 5.02
CA ASP A 73 -17.84 -4.74 5.67
C ASP A 73 -18.30 -3.73 6.73
N SER A 74 -17.39 -3.00 7.38
CA SER A 74 -17.73 -1.91 8.30
C SER A 74 -18.47 -0.75 7.63
N LEU A 75 -18.33 -0.58 6.31
CA LEU A 75 -19.04 0.44 5.54
C LEU A 75 -20.49 0.03 5.22
N LYS A 76 -20.76 -1.28 5.10
CA LYS A 76 -22.09 -1.82 4.73
C LYS A 76 -23.13 -1.72 5.85
N GLY A 77 -22.70 -1.51 7.09
CA GLY A 77 -23.58 -1.38 8.26
C GLY A 77 -23.95 0.06 8.64
N LYS A 78 -23.70 1.05 7.77
CA LYS A 78 -23.93 2.48 8.03
C LYS A 78 -25.07 3.10 7.20
N GLU A 79 -26.02 2.29 6.75
CA GLU A 79 -27.28 2.75 6.15
C GLU A 79 -28.37 2.96 7.21
#